data_AF-A0A960IZT5-F1
#
_entry.id   AF-A0A960IZT5-F1
#
_cell.length_a   1.000
_cell.length_b   1.000
_cell.length_c   1.000
_cell.angle_alpha   90.00
_cell.angle_beta   90.00
_cell.angle_gamma   90.00
#
_symmetry.space_group_name_H-M   'P 1'
#
loop_
_entity.id
_entity.type
_entity.pdbx_description
1 polymer ?
#
loop_
_entity_poly.entity_id
_entity_poly.type
_entity_poly.pdbx_seq_one_letter_code
_entity_poly.pdbx_strand_id
1 'polypeptide(L)'
;MSSLWTPGGEVPVDRRASSAPAGGGGADEAVDALEAMLASLPEEQRAEFQQALAELSPEERQQYLERLVEMADTQQRVVESPVEVMVGNHAVGLFELAALHLQQQPPNLPEAKVAIDAMTGMLGAVAGRLGEHEADLKTMLSQIQLAFVQVNGGGEPATDGPDGPAGDDA
;
A
#
# COMPACT_ATOMS: atom_id res chain seq x y z
N MET A 1 -9.83 -8.26 -5.43
CA MET A 1 -9.17 -9.32 -4.65
C MET A 1 -7.94 -8.66 -4.03
N SER A 2 -8.04 -8.16 -2.81
CA SER A 2 -6.91 -7.48 -2.15
C SER A 2 -6.28 -8.46 -1.17
N SER A 3 -5.14 -9.03 -1.52
CA SER A 3 -4.32 -9.86 -0.64
C SER A 3 -3.43 -8.95 0.20
N LEU A 4 -3.57 -9.03 1.51
CA LEU A 4 -2.57 -8.53 2.45
C LEU A 4 -1.54 -9.64 2.59
N TRP A 5 -0.35 -9.41 2.04
CA TRP A 5 0.76 -10.32 2.26
C TRP A 5 1.20 -10.23 3.72
N THR A 6 1.29 -11.38 4.38
CA THR A 6 1.94 -11.51 5.70
C THR A 6 3.11 -12.49 5.57
N PRO A 7 4.15 -12.38 6.41
CA PRO A 7 5.35 -13.22 6.28
C PRO A 7 5.11 -14.75 6.33
N GLY A 8 3.93 -15.21 6.76
CA GLY A 8 3.53 -16.63 6.78
C GLY A 8 2.73 -17.12 5.57
N GLY A 9 2.49 -16.29 4.55
CA GLY A 9 1.71 -16.63 3.35
C GLY A 9 0.56 -15.68 3.05
N GLU A 10 -0.10 -15.89 1.91
CA GLU A 10 -1.29 -15.12 1.50
C GLU A 10 -2.46 -15.43 2.43
N VAL A 11 -2.87 -14.45 3.25
CA VAL A 11 -4.12 -14.55 4.02
C VAL A 11 -5.23 -13.93 3.17
N PRO A 12 -6.18 -14.73 2.65
CA PRO A 12 -7.35 -14.18 1.97
C PRO A 12 -8.20 -13.42 2.98
N VAL A 13 -8.37 -12.11 2.76
CA VAL A 13 -9.27 -11.27 3.56
C VAL A 13 -10.70 -11.46 3.05
N ASP A 14 -11.43 -12.40 3.64
CA ASP A 14 -12.85 -12.58 3.36
C ASP A 14 -13.66 -11.51 4.13
N ARG A 15 -13.95 -10.39 3.46
CA ARG A 15 -14.76 -9.29 4.01
C ARG A 15 -16.19 -9.69 4.38
N ARG A 16 -16.60 -10.93 4.13
CA ARG A 16 -17.96 -11.42 4.35
C ARG A 16 -18.14 -12.22 5.66
N ALA A 17 -17.07 -12.45 6.43
CA ALA A 17 -17.10 -13.21 7.68
C ALA A 17 -16.81 -12.39 8.96
N SER A 18 -16.96 -11.06 8.92
CA SER A 18 -17.06 -10.29 10.17
C SER A 18 -18.48 -10.43 10.71
N SER A 19 -18.82 -11.61 11.22
CA SER A 19 -20.00 -11.82 12.04
C SER A 19 -19.58 -12.28 13.43
N ALA A 20 -19.61 -11.31 14.34
CA ALA A 20 -19.64 -11.35 15.80
C ALA A 20 -18.34 -10.91 16.52
N PRO A 21 -18.34 -9.76 17.21
CA PRO A 21 -17.61 -9.63 18.45
C PRO A 21 -18.43 -10.25 19.59
N ALA A 22 -17.72 -10.90 20.50
CA ALA A 22 -18.24 -11.40 21.76
C ALA A 22 -18.85 -10.25 22.58
N GLY A 23 -20.05 -10.48 23.10
CA GLY A 23 -20.83 -9.49 23.82
C GLY A 23 -20.16 -8.99 25.10
N GLY A 24 -20.28 -7.67 25.32
CA GLY A 24 -20.02 -7.03 26.61
C GLY A 24 -19.76 -5.52 26.55
N GLY A 25 -19.02 -5.03 25.54
CA GLY A 25 -18.47 -3.66 25.53
C GLY A 25 -18.95 -2.71 24.44
N GLY A 26 -19.73 -3.18 23.45
CA GLY A 26 -19.93 -2.43 22.19
C GLY A 26 -20.63 -1.07 22.30
N ALA A 27 -21.42 -0.82 23.36
CA ALA A 27 -22.03 0.50 23.56
C ALA A 27 -21.02 1.53 24.11
N ASP A 28 -20.13 1.10 25.02
CA ASP A 28 -19.11 1.96 25.61
C ASP A 28 -17.99 2.24 24.59
N GLU A 29 -17.57 1.24 23.82
CA GLU A 29 -16.59 1.38 22.73
C GLU A 29 -17.08 2.33 21.62
N ALA A 30 -18.38 2.28 21.30
CA ALA A 30 -18.99 3.20 20.33
C ALA A 30 -19.02 4.64 20.83
N VAL A 31 -19.25 4.85 22.12
CA VAL A 31 -19.21 6.18 22.74
C VAL A 31 -17.78 6.71 22.74
N ASP A 32 -16.80 5.90 23.13
CA ASP A 32 -15.39 6.27 23.15
C ASP A 32 -14.86 6.59 21.74
N ALA A 33 -15.19 5.77 20.75
CA ALA A 33 -14.81 6.01 19.35
C ALA A 33 -15.45 7.30 18.78
N LEU A 34 -16.73 7.54 19.10
CA LEU A 34 -17.42 8.77 18.72
C LEU A 34 -16.82 9.99 19.40
N GLU A 35 -16.50 9.91 20.69
CA GLU A 35 -15.88 11.00 21.45
C GLU A 35 -14.49 11.33 20.91
N ALA A 36 -13.65 10.32 20.66
CA ALA A 36 -12.33 10.49 20.06
C ALA A 36 -12.42 11.16 18.67
N MET A 37 -13.39 10.74 17.85
CA MET A 37 -13.62 11.36 16.54
C MET A 37 -14.06 12.81 16.70
N LEU A 38 -15.04 13.10 17.56
CA LEU A 38 -15.49 14.47 17.84
C LEU A 38 -14.33 15.34 18.33
N ALA A 39 -13.50 14.84 19.24
CA ALA A 39 -12.34 15.56 19.77
C ALA A 39 -11.34 15.97 18.67
N SER A 40 -11.23 15.19 17.58
CA SER A 40 -10.36 15.51 16.44
C SER A 40 -10.90 16.62 15.52
N LEU A 41 -12.20 16.91 15.57
CA LEU A 41 -12.85 17.91 14.71
C LEU A 41 -12.78 19.33 15.30
N PRO A 42 -12.77 20.39 14.47
CA PRO A 42 -13.00 21.77 14.93
C PRO A 42 -14.42 21.96 15.51
N GLU A 43 -14.60 22.92 16.43
CA GLU A 43 -15.87 23.12 17.15
C GLU A 43 -17.09 23.32 16.25
N GLU A 44 -16.96 24.10 15.17
CA GLU A 44 -18.03 24.32 14.19
C GLU A 44 -18.47 23.01 13.53
N GLN A 45 -17.51 22.17 13.13
CA GLN A 45 -17.76 20.87 12.50
C GLN A 45 -18.31 19.84 13.50
N ARG A 46 -17.91 19.91 14.78
CA ARG A 46 -18.47 19.05 15.84
C ARG A 46 -19.98 19.29 16.00
N ALA A 47 -20.40 20.55 16.04
CA ALA A 47 -21.81 20.89 16.21
C ALA A 47 -22.67 20.43 15.02
N GLU A 48 -22.19 20.69 13.80
CA GLU A 48 -22.83 20.22 12.56
C GLU A 48 -22.93 18.69 12.54
N PHE A 49 -21.86 18.00 12.92
CA PHE A 49 -21.81 16.55 12.94
C PHE A 49 -22.75 15.93 14.00
N GLN A 50 -22.81 16.51 15.20
CA GLN A 50 -23.77 16.09 16.24
C GLN A 50 -25.22 16.30 15.79
N GLN A 51 -25.50 17.40 15.10
CA GLN A 51 -26.82 17.65 14.52
C GLN A 51 -27.15 16.60 13.45
N ALA A 52 -26.23 16.32 12.53
CA ALA A 52 -26.42 15.32 11.49
C ALA A 52 -26.69 13.92 12.08
N LEU A 53 -25.99 13.53 13.16
CA LEU A 53 -26.28 12.29 13.88
C LEU A 53 -27.66 12.26 14.55
N ALA A 54 -28.12 13.40 15.07
CA ALA A 54 -29.44 13.51 15.70
C ALA A 54 -30.58 13.38 14.68
N GLU A 55 -30.34 13.78 13.42
CA GLU A 55 -31.27 13.65 12.30
C GLU A 55 -31.38 12.21 11.76
N LEU A 56 -30.39 11.35 12.00
CA LEU A 56 -30.44 9.93 11.63
C LEU A 56 -31.49 9.15 12.43
N SER A 57 -32.14 8.18 11.77
CA SER A 57 -32.97 7.20 12.46
C SER A 57 -32.16 6.38 13.48
N PRO A 58 -32.80 5.75 14.49
CA PRO A 58 -32.10 4.93 15.48
C PRO A 58 -31.25 3.82 14.84
N GLU A 59 -31.77 3.15 13.81
CA GLU A 59 -31.08 2.07 13.11
C GLU A 59 -29.89 2.58 12.29
N GLU A 60 -30.04 3.68 11.55
CA GLU A 60 -28.94 4.28 10.77
C GLU A 60 -27.84 4.81 11.68
N ARG A 61 -28.22 5.39 12.81
CA ARG A 61 -27.28 5.87 13.83
C ARG A 61 -26.49 4.71 14.42
N GLN A 62 -27.15 3.61 14.75
CA GLN A 62 -26.47 2.42 15.27
C GLN A 62 -25.47 1.86 14.24
N GLN A 63 -25.89 1.70 12.98
CA GLN A 63 -24.98 1.24 11.92
C GLN A 63 -23.80 2.19 11.68
N TYR A 64 -24.01 3.50 11.88
CA TYR A 64 -22.94 4.48 11.80
C TYR A 64 -21.93 4.30 12.95
N LEU A 65 -22.41 4.16 14.18
CA LEU A 65 -21.58 3.95 15.36
C LEU A 65 -20.79 2.63 15.29
N GLU A 66 -21.41 1.54 14.85
CA GLU A 66 -20.74 0.25 14.65
C GLU A 66 -19.56 0.38 13.67
N ARG A 67 -19.75 1.10 12.56
CA ARG A 67 -18.66 1.38 11.60
C ARG A 67 -17.54 2.22 12.21
N LEU A 68 -17.85 3.16 13.11
CA LEU A 68 -16.82 3.92 13.81
C LEU A 68 -15.96 3.03 14.70
N VAL A 69 -16.58 2.11 15.44
CA VAL A 69 -15.84 1.12 16.25
C VAL A 69 -14.94 0.27 15.37
N GLU A 70 -15.45 -0.28 14.27
CA GLU A 70 -14.63 -1.07 13.33
C GLU A 70 -13.41 -0.29 12.79
N MET A 71 -13.59 0.99 12.49
CA MET A 71 -12.51 1.87 12.04
C MET A 71 -11.50 2.15 13.16
N ALA A 72 -11.97 2.39 14.39
CA ALA A 72 -11.11 2.62 15.55
C ALA A 72 -10.27 1.37 15.88
N ASP A 73 -10.90 0.20 15.93
CA ASP A 73 -10.22 -1.09 16.14
C ASP A 73 -9.16 -1.36 15.07
N THR A 74 -9.46 -1.00 13.82
CA THR A 74 -8.51 -1.15 12.72
C THR A 74 -7.32 -0.22 12.88
N GLN A 75 -7.55 1.05 13.26
CA GLN A 75 -6.47 2.00 13.53
C GLN A 75 -5.60 1.54 14.70
N GLN A 76 -6.21 1.05 15.78
CA GLN A 76 -5.49 0.54 16.93
C GLN A 76 -4.58 -0.65 16.55
N ARG A 77 -5.11 -1.64 15.83
CA ARG A 77 -4.31 -2.78 15.34
C ARG A 77 -3.14 -2.34 14.45
N VAL A 78 -3.32 -1.29 13.64
CA VAL A 78 -2.24 -0.73 12.80
C VAL A 78 -1.14 -0.11 13.68
N VAL A 79 -1.51 0.62 14.73
CA VAL A 79 -0.55 1.27 15.65
C VAL A 79 0.17 0.24 16.52
N GLU A 80 -0.49 -0.85 16.90
CA GLU A 80 0.09 -1.96 17.65
C GLU A 80 1.04 -2.81 16.79
N SER A 81 0.90 -2.77 15.46
CA SER A 81 1.77 -3.51 14.55
C SER A 81 3.19 -2.92 14.55
N PRO A 82 4.25 -3.74 14.61
CA PRO A 82 5.62 -3.24 14.55
C PRO A 82 5.85 -2.40 13.30
N VAL A 83 6.42 -1.20 13.48
CA VAL A 83 6.57 -0.21 12.40
C VAL A 83 7.45 -0.72 11.26
N GLU A 84 8.45 -1.53 11.57
CA GLU A 84 9.33 -2.19 10.61
C GLU A 84 8.59 -3.14 9.67
N VAL A 85 7.55 -3.84 10.18
CA VAL A 85 6.72 -4.74 9.38
C VAL A 85 5.83 -3.93 8.43
N MET A 86 5.22 -2.85 8.94
CA MET A 86 4.38 -1.97 8.13
C MET A 86 5.17 -1.27 7.01
N VAL A 87 6.35 -0.74 7.32
CA VAL A 87 7.24 -0.13 6.33
C VAL A 87 7.75 -1.18 5.33
N GLY A 88 8.07 -2.39 5.79
CA GLY A 88 8.42 -3.50 4.91
C GLY A 88 7.29 -3.86 3.93
N ASN A 89 6.05 -3.92 4.41
CA ASN A 89 4.88 -4.14 3.56
C ASN A 89 4.71 -3.03 2.50
N HIS A 90 4.94 -1.77 2.86
CA HIS A 90 4.94 -0.68 1.87
C HIS A 90 6.05 -0.81 0.82
N ALA A 91 7.23 -1.33 1.20
CA ALA A 91 8.33 -1.58 0.27
C ALA A 91 7.97 -2.66 -0.75
N VAL A 92 7.32 -3.74 -0.30
CA VAL A 92 6.78 -4.78 -1.18
C VAL A 92 5.73 -4.20 -2.13
N GLY A 93 4.83 -3.34 -1.65
CA GLY A 93 3.83 -2.69 -2.51
C GLY A 93 4.46 -1.82 -3.62
N LEU A 94 5.56 -1.11 -3.33
CA LEU A 94 6.29 -0.35 -4.35
C LEU A 94 6.98 -1.27 -5.38
N PHE A 95 7.53 -2.40 -4.92
CA PHE A 95 8.07 -3.43 -5.81
C PHE A 95 7.00 -3.99 -6.75
N GLU A 96 5.84 -4.37 -6.22
CA GLU A 96 4.72 -4.92 -7.01
C GLU A 96 4.20 -3.90 -8.03
N LEU A 97 4.08 -2.64 -7.62
CA LEU A 97 3.67 -1.55 -8.51
C LEU A 97 4.65 -1.38 -9.67
N ALA A 98 5.96 -1.36 -9.39
CA ALA A 98 6.98 -1.32 -10.42
C ALA A 98 6.89 -2.53 -11.37
N ALA A 99 6.72 -3.74 -10.82
CA ALA A 99 6.59 -4.96 -11.60
C ALA A 99 5.36 -4.93 -12.52
N LEU A 100 4.21 -4.46 -12.05
CA LEU A 100 3.00 -4.31 -12.85
C LEU A 100 3.20 -3.36 -14.04
N HIS A 101 3.90 -2.24 -13.85
CA HIS A 101 4.22 -1.31 -14.94
C HIS A 101 5.20 -1.90 -15.95
N LEU A 102 6.19 -2.68 -15.50
CA LEU A 102 7.13 -3.38 -16.40
C LEU A 102 6.47 -4.49 -17.22
N GLN A 103 5.44 -5.15 -16.68
CA GLN A 103 4.72 -6.25 -17.36
C GLN A 103 3.73 -5.77 -18.44
N GLN A 104 3.49 -4.46 -18.56
CA GLN A 104 2.60 -3.91 -19.59
C GLN A 104 3.16 -4.14 -21.00
N GLN A 105 2.28 -4.09 -22.01
CA GLN A 105 2.66 -4.17 -23.43
C GLN A 105 2.09 -2.97 -24.19
N PRO A 106 2.91 -1.95 -24.53
CA PRO A 106 4.34 -1.83 -24.21
C PRO A 106 4.61 -1.55 -22.72
N PRO A 107 5.82 -1.88 -22.20
CA PRO A 107 6.18 -1.58 -20.81
C PRO A 107 6.10 -0.07 -20.51
N ASN A 108 5.55 0.28 -19.34
CA ASN A 108 5.49 1.67 -18.90
C ASN A 108 6.71 2.01 -18.03
N LEU A 109 7.83 2.31 -18.70
CA LEU A 109 9.10 2.60 -18.03
C LEU A 109 9.06 3.87 -17.15
N PRO A 110 8.44 5.00 -17.56
CA PRO A 110 8.38 6.18 -16.70
C PRO A 110 7.70 5.89 -15.35
N GLU A 111 6.55 5.21 -15.35
CA GLU A 111 5.83 4.91 -14.09
C GLU A 111 6.54 3.82 -13.27
N ALA A 112 7.09 2.78 -13.92
CA ALA A 112 7.91 1.78 -13.24
C ALA A 112 9.10 2.42 -12.51
N LYS A 113 9.74 3.41 -13.16
CA LYS A 113 10.87 4.14 -12.57
C LYS A 113 10.48 4.92 -11.33
N VAL A 114 9.31 5.58 -11.31
CA VAL A 114 8.83 6.32 -10.12
C VAL A 114 8.71 5.37 -8.92
N ALA A 115 8.12 4.19 -9.10
CA ALA A 115 7.98 3.21 -8.02
C ALA A 115 9.33 2.67 -7.53
N ILE A 116 10.28 2.39 -8.44
CA ILE A 116 11.64 1.94 -8.10
C ILE A 116 12.41 3.04 -7.35
N ASP A 117 12.35 4.28 -7.79
CA ASP A 117 13.03 5.41 -7.15
C ASP A 117 12.43 5.66 -5.76
N ALA A 118 11.11 5.56 -5.59
CA ALA A 118 10.44 5.66 -4.30
C ALA A 118 10.90 4.55 -3.33
N MET A 119 10.95 3.29 -3.79
CA MET A 119 11.44 2.17 -2.97
C MET A 119 12.90 2.37 -2.59
N THR A 120 13.74 2.83 -3.53
CA THR A 120 15.16 3.14 -3.33
C THR A 120 15.34 4.21 -2.25
N GLY A 121 14.63 5.33 -2.38
CA GLY A 121 14.69 6.42 -1.42
C GLY A 121 14.22 6.02 -0.03
N MET A 122 13.10 5.29 0.05
CA MET A 122 12.55 4.81 1.31
C MET A 122 13.53 3.86 2.03
N LEU A 123 14.01 2.80 1.35
CA LEU A 123 14.94 1.84 1.94
C LEU A 123 16.29 2.50 2.32
N GLY A 124 16.74 3.49 1.56
CA GLY A 124 17.91 4.29 1.91
C GLY A 124 17.70 5.09 3.20
N ALA A 125 16.54 5.72 3.38
CA ALA A 125 16.24 6.55 4.54
C ALA A 125 16.05 5.77 5.85
N VAL A 126 15.62 4.50 5.77
CA VAL A 126 15.36 3.65 6.95
C VAL A 126 16.39 2.53 7.15
N ALA A 127 17.55 2.63 6.49
CA ALA A 127 18.61 1.63 6.60
C ALA A 127 19.03 1.39 8.07
N GLY A 128 19.17 0.12 8.45
CA GLY A 128 19.46 -0.34 9.80
C GLY A 128 18.26 -0.37 10.75
N ARG A 129 17.05 -0.02 10.29
CA ARG A 129 15.83 0.11 11.13
C ARG A 129 14.72 -0.88 10.76
N LEU A 130 14.93 -1.77 9.79
CA LEU A 130 13.91 -2.71 9.31
C LEU A 130 14.06 -4.14 9.87
N GLY A 131 14.92 -4.32 10.87
CA GLY A 131 15.11 -5.61 11.53
C GLY A 131 15.54 -6.71 10.57
N GLU A 132 14.95 -7.89 10.71
CA GLU A 132 15.29 -9.08 9.91
C GLU A 132 14.89 -8.96 8.44
N HIS A 133 13.93 -8.10 8.09
CA HIS A 133 13.41 -7.97 6.72
C HIS A 133 14.32 -7.15 5.79
N GLU A 134 15.28 -6.42 6.33
CA GLU A 134 16.06 -5.44 5.56
C GLU A 134 16.85 -6.08 4.40
N ALA A 135 17.45 -7.24 4.64
CA ALA A 135 18.26 -7.94 3.64
C ALA A 135 17.40 -8.41 2.46
N ASP A 136 16.22 -8.95 2.74
CA ASP A 136 15.29 -9.44 1.72
C ASP A 136 14.72 -8.27 0.89
N LEU A 137 14.35 -7.17 1.54
CA LEU A 137 13.85 -5.98 0.85
C LEU A 137 14.89 -5.35 -0.08
N LYS A 138 16.16 -5.29 0.35
CA LYS A 138 17.27 -4.86 -0.52
C LYS A 138 17.48 -5.79 -1.71
N THR A 139 17.32 -7.10 -1.49
CA THR A 139 17.41 -8.11 -2.54
C THR A 139 16.29 -7.91 -3.57
N MET A 140 15.05 -7.70 -3.12
CA MET A 140 13.90 -7.40 -3.99
C MET A 140 14.13 -6.11 -4.81
N LEU A 141 14.60 -5.04 -4.17
CA LEU A 141 14.93 -3.79 -4.87
C LEU A 141 15.96 -4.02 -5.98
N SER A 142 17.01 -4.79 -5.68
CA SER A 142 18.06 -5.11 -6.66
C SER A 142 17.50 -5.89 -7.86
N GLN A 143 16.60 -6.84 -7.60
CA GLN A 143 15.95 -7.64 -8.64
C GLN A 143 15.08 -6.78 -9.57
N ILE A 144 14.25 -5.87 -9.02
CA ILE A 144 13.37 -5.03 -9.85
C ILE A 144 14.16 -3.98 -10.63
N GLN A 145 15.25 -3.44 -10.06
CA GLN A 145 16.17 -2.55 -10.78
C GLN A 145 16.83 -3.26 -11.98
N LEU A 146 17.26 -4.51 -11.79
CA LEU A 146 17.83 -5.31 -12.88
C LEU A 146 16.78 -5.58 -13.98
N ALA A 147 15.56 -5.95 -13.60
CA ALA A 147 14.46 -6.16 -14.54
C ALA A 147 14.16 -4.88 -15.36
N PHE A 148 14.12 -3.71 -14.71
CA PHE A 148 13.94 -2.43 -15.38
C PHE A 148 15.01 -2.18 -16.46
N VAL A 149 16.29 -2.40 -16.13
CA VAL A 149 17.39 -2.19 -17.08
C VAL A 149 17.31 -3.15 -18.26
N GLN A 150 16.96 -4.42 -18.02
CA GLN A 150 16.79 -5.42 -19.07
C GLN A 150 15.66 -5.04 -20.04
N VAL A 151 14.52 -4.58 -19.52
CA VAL A 151 13.38 -4.15 -20.36
C VAL A 151 13.70 -2.86 -21.11
N ASN A 152 14.36 -1.90 -20.46
CA ASN A 152 14.77 -0.64 -21.09
C ASN A 152 15.82 -0.84 -22.19
N GLY A 153 16.80 -1.72 -21.97
CA GLY A 153 17.85 -2.04 -22.95
C GLY A 153 17.41 -2.98 -24.07
N GLY A 154 16.34 -3.77 -23.88
CA GLY A 154 15.78 -4.66 -24.90
C GLY A 154 14.85 -3.98 -25.91
N GLY A 155 14.60 -2.68 -25.77
CA GLY A 155 13.72 -1.89 -26.64
C GLY A 155 14.36 -1.37 -27.94
N GLU A 156 15.68 -1.52 -28.11
CA GLU A 156 16.37 -1.17 -29.36
C GLU A 156 16.68 -2.45 -30.16
N PRO A 157 16.03 -2.70 -31.31
CA PRO A 157 16.61 -3.60 -32.29
C PRO A 157 17.87 -2.94 -32.85
N ALA A 158 19.03 -3.55 -32.60
CA ALA A 158 20.25 -3.24 -33.31
C ALA A 158 20.02 -3.49 -34.81
N THR A 159 19.63 -2.45 -35.56
CA THR A 159 19.76 -2.45 -37.01
C THR A 159 21.21 -2.19 -37.36
N ASP A 160 22.07 -3.15 -37.03
CA ASP A 160 23.43 -3.20 -37.56
C ASP A 160 23.35 -3.94 -38.90
N GLY A 161 22.92 -3.19 -39.93
CA GLY A 161 23.07 -3.63 -41.30
C GLY A 161 24.56 -3.60 -41.64
N PRO A 162 25.15 -4.68 -42.19
CA PRO A 162 26.58 -4.71 -42.44
C PRO A 162 26.95 -3.63 -43.46
N ASP A 163 27.85 -2.74 -43.05
CA ASP A 163 28.65 -1.89 -43.93
C ASP A 163 29.26 -2.77 -45.04
N GLY A 164 28.69 -2.69 -46.23
CA GLY A 164 29.32 -3.20 -47.44
C GLY A 164 30.47 -2.27 -47.80
N PRO A 165 31.70 -2.78 -48.00
CA PRO A 165 32.84 -1.91 -48.23
C PRO A 165 32.72 -1.22 -49.59
N ALA A 166 33.01 0.08 -49.58
CA ALA A 166 33.32 0.85 -50.78
C ALA A 166 34.52 0.20 -51.50
N GLY A 167 34.33 -0.11 -52.77
CA GLY A 167 35.38 -0.46 -53.72
C GLY A 167 35.18 0.34 -54.99
N ASP A 168 35.94 1.43 -55.11
CA ASP A 168 36.19 2.17 -56.34
C ASP A 168 37.02 1.33 -57.34
N ASP A 169 37.06 1.83 -58.58
CA ASP A 169 37.99 1.52 -59.68
C ASP A 169 37.61 0.43 -60.70
N ALA A 170 36.92 0.83 -61.79
CA ALA A 170 37.44 0.87 -63.18
C ALA A 170 36.32 1.10 -64.21
#